data_AF-A0A7C9BBX6-F1
#
_entry.id   AF-A0A7C9BBX6-F1
#
_cell.length_a   1.000
_cell.length_b   1.000
_cell.length_c   1.000
_cell.angle_alpha   90.00
_cell.angle_beta   90.00
_cell.angle_gamma   90.00
#
_symmetry.space_group_name_H-M   'P 1'
#
loop_
_entity.id
_entity.type
_entity.pdbx_description
1 polymer ?
#
loop_
_entity_poly.entity_id
_entity_poly.type
_entity_poly.pdbx_seq_one_letter_code
_entity_poly.pdbx_strand_id
1 'polypeptide(L)'
;MQQLFDTLALGITIVNPFEFKTKGEMLADCADPAFAAGVNTMSCSRPGTRNAKLEGKGNRHCGRCVPCIIRRAALKKAGITDDNALLPDDRKYRTDIYRETLHASTAKATNKAAKGENVMAFRYMLARVQASSNFLPSAIQITGPLETPAASLDVYQRGLEEVEAVLQHVRLVD
;
A
#
# COMPACT_ATOMS: atom_id res chain seq x y z
N MET A 1 17.18 6.64 -15.35
CA MET A 1 17.22 8.06 -14.88
C MET A 1 18.64 8.63 -14.86
N GLN A 2 19.63 7.90 -14.32
CA GLN A 2 21.04 8.34 -14.30
C GLN A 2 21.55 8.75 -15.70
N GLN A 3 21.20 7.97 -16.73
CA GLN A 3 21.55 8.26 -18.13
C GLN A 3 21.21 9.69 -18.58
N LEU A 4 20.11 10.28 -18.09
CA LEU A 4 19.72 11.65 -18.43
C LEU A 4 20.70 12.66 -17.85
N PHE A 5 21.13 12.46 -16.60
CA PHE A 5 22.07 13.35 -15.91
C PHE A 5 23.48 13.25 -16.51
N ASP A 6 23.88 12.04 -16.90
CA ASP A 6 25.16 11.81 -17.59
C ASP A 6 25.15 12.48 -18.97
N THR A 7 24.06 12.34 -19.74
CA THR A 7 23.91 12.97 -21.07
C THR A 7 23.94 14.50 -20.98
N LEU A 8 23.38 15.07 -19.91
CA LEU A 8 23.41 16.51 -19.65
C LEU A 8 24.73 16.99 -19.01
N ALA A 9 25.71 16.09 -18.81
CA ALA A 9 27.01 16.38 -18.19
C ALA A 9 26.92 17.10 -16.84
N LEU A 10 25.92 16.76 -16.02
CA LEU A 10 25.65 17.47 -14.77
C LEU A 10 26.62 17.10 -13.63
N GLY A 11 27.42 16.04 -13.79
CA GLY A 11 28.36 15.58 -12.76
C GLY A 11 27.68 15.11 -11.46
N ILE A 12 26.42 14.68 -11.54
CA ILE A 12 25.60 14.25 -10.40
C ILE A 12 25.34 12.74 -10.50
N THR A 13 25.57 12.03 -9.39
CA THR A 13 25.22 10.61 -9.24
C THR A 13 23.95 10.46 -8.42
N ILE A 14 22.96 9.77 -8.97
CA ILE A 14 21.70 9.43 -8.32
C ILE A 14 21.85 8.06 -7.67
N VAL A 15 21.58 7.99 -6.36
CA VAL A 15 21.57 6.74 -5.60
C VAL A 15 20.18 6.56 -5.01
N ASN A 16 19.52 5.45 -5.36
CA ASN A 16 18.27 5.03 -4.74
C ASN A 16 18.49 3.75 -3.93
N PRO A 17 18.77 3.85 -2.61
CA PRO A 17 19.05 2.67 -1.78
C PRO A 17 17.83 1.74 -1.59
N PHE A 18 16.66 2.17 -2.05
CA PHE A 18 15.39 1.45 -1.90
C PHE A 18 14.84 0.89 -3.22
N GLU A 19 15.59 0.97 -4.32
CA GLU A 19 15.11 0.60 -5.66
C GLU A 19 14.52 -0.82 -5.71
N PHE A 20 15.18 -1.79 -5.07
CA PHE A 20 14.75 -3.18 -5.04
C PHE A 20 14.24 -3.65 -3.68
N LYS A 21 13.66 -2.74 -2.89
CA LYS A 21 13.08 -3.03 -1.59
C LYS A 21 11.57 -2.84 -1.60
N THR A 22 10.85 -3.75 -0.94
CA THR A 22 9.42 -3.55 -0.66
C THR A 22 9.24 -2.43 0.38
N LYS A 23 8.03 -1.89 0.52
CA LYS A 23 7.75 -0.91 1.59
C LYS A 23 7.98 -1.49 2.98
N GLY A 24 7.70 -2.77 3.19
CA GLY A 24 7.99 -3.46 4.44
C GLY A 24 9.48 -3.57 4.73
N GLU A 25 10.29 -3.95 3.74
CA GLU A 25 11.76 -4.01 3.88
C GLU A 25 12.38 -2.63 4.08
N MET A 26 11.90 -1.62 3.37
CA MET A 26 12.33 -0.24 3.59
C MET A 26 12.13 0.19 5.06
N LEU A 27 11.02 -0.24 5.68
CA LEU A 27 10.71 0.10 7.06
C LEU A 27 11.48 -0.77 8.06
N ALA A 28 11.62 -2.07 7.80
CA ALA A 28 12.36 -3.00 8.64
C ALA A 28 13.86 -2.67 8.67
N ASP A 29 14.44 -2.28 7.54
CA ASP A 29 15.85 -1.90 7.42
C ASP A 29 16.12 -0.44 7.82
N CYS A 30 15.08 0.28 8.27
CA CYS A 30 15.25 1.63 8.77
C CYS A 30 16.07 1.61 10.08
N ALA A 31 16.91 2.63 10.28
CA ALA A 31 17.71 2.74 11.52
C ALA A 31 16.84 2.84 12.78
N ASP A 32 15.64 3.43 12.66
CA ASP A 32 14.65 3.49 13.74
C ASP A 32 13.24 3.23 13.16
N PRO A 33 12.83 1.96 13.04
CA PRO A 33 11.52 1.60 12.49
C PRO A 33 10.36 2.14 13.33
N ALA A 34 10.53 2.24 14.65
CA ALA A 34 9.51 2.76 15.57
C ALA A 34 9.27 4.26 15.36
N PHE A 35 10.34 5.04 15.22
CA PHE A 35 10.25 6.45 14.86
C PHE A 35 9.62 6.63 13.48
N ALA A 36 10.09 5.90 12.46
CA ALA A 36 9.58 5.99 11.10
C ALA A 36 8.08 5.65 11.00
N ALA A 37 7.59 4.68 11.78
CA ALA A 37 6.16 4.39 11.90
C ALA A 37 5.40 5.43 12.75
N GLY A 38 6.09 6.06 13.71
CA GLY A 38 5.59 7.04 14.66
C GLY A 38 5.33 8.44 14.06
N VAL A 39 6.11 8.86 13.07
CA VAL A 39 6.00 10.20 12.47
C VAL A 39 4.73 10.39 11.66
N ASN A 40 4.20 11.62 11.68
CA ASN A 40 2.98 12.00 10.98
C ASN A 40 3.23 12.19 9.47
N THR A 41 3.42 11.08 8.76
CA THR A 41 3.62 11.04 7.30
C THR A 41 2.34 10.59 6.59
N MET A 42 2.12 11.07 5.37
CA MET A 42 0.88 10.83 4.62
C MET A 42 1.11 9.95 3.40
N SER A 43 0.71 8.68 3.49
CA SER A 43 0.70 7.75 2.33
C SER A 43 -0.64 7.78 1.58
N CYS A 44 -1.72 8.22 2.23
CA CYS A 44 -3.07 8.12 1.72
C CYS A 44 -3.28 8.90 0.41
N SER A 45 -3.92 8.29 -0.60
CA SER A 45 -4.30 8.97 -1.85
C SER A 45 -5.59 9.80 -1.73
N ARG A 46 -6.27 9.72 -0.57
CA ARG A 46 -7.51 10.45 -0.27
C ARG A 46 -7.47 10.99 1.17
N PRO A 47 -6.52 11.87 1.52
CA PRO A 47 -6.32 12.31 2.90
C PRO A 47 -7.38 13.30 3.38
N GLY A 48 -7.86 14.15 2.46
CA GLY A 48 -8.81 15.22 2.76
C GLY A 48 -10.19 14.68 3.10
N THR A 49 -10.81 15.30 4.11
CA THR A 49 -12.22 15.11 4.43
C THR A 49 -13.09 15.72 3.33
N ARG A 50 -13.95 14.91 2.70
CA ARG A 50 -15.00 15.42 1.79
C ARG A 50 -16.29 15.70 2.53
N ASN A 51 -16.60 14.90 3.55
CA ASN A 51 -17.76 15.11 4.42
C ASN A 51 -17.38 14.95 5.88
N ALA A 52 -17.24 16.07 6.60
CA ALA A 52 -16.80 16.06 8.00
C ALA A 52 -17.75 15.34 8.97
N LYS A 53 -19.05 15.25 8.64
CA LYS A 53 -20.02 14.51 9.46
C LYS A 53 -19.88 13.00 9.33
N LEU A 54 -19.47 12.51 8.15
CA LEU A 54 -19.34 11.08 7.86
C LEU A 54 -17.92 10.56 8.05
N GLU A 55 -16.92 11.38 7.72
CA GLU A 55 -15.53 10.95 7.63
C GLU A 55 -14.69 11.44 8.82
N GLY A 56 -15.16 12.44 9.57
CA GLY A 56 -14.39 13.16 10.58
C GLY A 56 -13.60 14.35 9.99
N LYS A 57 -13.15 15.29 10.83
CA LYS A 57 -12.43 16.50 10.40
C LYS A 57 -10.93 16.25 10.19
N GLY A 58 -10.30 17.07 9.34
CA GLY A 58 -8.86 17.12 9.14
C GLY A 58 -8.31 16.08 8.14
N ASN A 59 -7.01 16.16 7.83
CA ASN A 59 -6.33 15.20 6.97
C ASN A 59 -5.98 13.94 7.76
N ARG A 60 -6.38 12.76 7.27
CA ARG A 60 -6.12 11.45 7.91
C ARG A 60 -6.04 10.34 6.88
N HIS A 61 -5.40 9.22 7.22
CA HIS A 61 -5.42 8.04 6.36
C HIS A 61 -6.82 7.46 6.27
N CYS A 62 -7.27 7.14 5.05
CA CYS A 62 -8.60 6.55 4.87
C CYS A 62 -8.63 5.06 5.24
N GLY A 63 -7.47 4.39 5.30
CA GLY A 63 -7.33 2.99 5.73
C GLY A 63 -7.57 1.94 4.67
N ARG A 64 -8.24 2.29 3.55
CA ARG A 64 -8.72 1.35 2.52
C ARG A 64 -8.28 1.62 1.08
N CYS A 65 -7.54 2.71 0.83
CA CYS A 65 -6.96 2.96 -0.49
C CYS A 65 -5.69 2.15 -0.70
N VAL A 66 -5.28 1.98 -1.96
CA VAL A 66 -4.05 1.25 -2.35
C VAL A 66 -2.84 1.59 -1.46
N PRO A 67 -2.43 2.87 -1.30
CA PRO A 67 -1.27 3.16 -0.47
C PRO A 67 -1.50 3.03 1.04
N CYS A 68 -2.75 3.07 1.53
CA CYS A 68 -3.02 2.73 2.93
C CYS A 68 -2.85 1.23 3.16
N ILE A 69 -3.34 0.38 2.25
CA ILE A 69 -3.18 -1.08 2.36
C ILE A 69 -1.69 -1.45 2.31
N ILE A 70 -0.93 -0.87 1.38
CA ILE A 70 0.52 -1.07 1.29
C ILE A 70 1.23 -0.57 2.57
N ARG A 71 0.82 0.56 3.15
CA ARG A 71 1.37 1.03 4.44
C ARG A 71 1.13 0.02 5.56
N ARG A 72 -0.09 -0.51 5.68
CA ARG A 72 -0.43 -1.53 6.69
C ARG A 72 0.37 -2.82 6.48
N ALA A 73 0.57 -3.22 5.21
CA ALA A 73 1.43 -4.34 4.84
C ALA A 73 2.88 -4.13 5.29
N ALA A 74 3.41 -2.92 5.06
CA ALA A 74 4.76 -2.56 5.49
C ALA A 74 4.92 -2.57 7.02
N LEU A 75 3.95 -2.04 7.77
CA LEU A 75 3.95 -2.08 9.23
C LEU A 75 3.96 -3.54 9.74
N LYS A 76 3.12 -4.41 9.14
CA LYS A 76 3.09 -5.83 9.48
C LYS A 76 4.41 -6.53 9.19
N LYS A 77 5.03 -6.30 8.02
CA LYS A 77 6.34 -6.86 7.67
C LYS A 77 7.43 -6.44 8.65
N ALA A 78 7.42 -5.18 9.08
CA ALA A 78 8.38 -4.64 10.04
C ALA A 78 8.11 -5.04 11.51
N GLY A 79 7.09 -5.88 11.77
CA GLY A 79 6.72 -6.29 13.13
C GLY A 79 6.12 -5.17 13.99
N ILE A 80 5.61 -4.10 13.37
CA ILE A 80 5.05 -2.95 14.06
C ILE A 80 3.53 -3.13 14.20
N THR A 81 3.03 -2.99 15.44
CA THR A 81 1.61 -3.10 15.73
C THR A 81 0.80 -2.00 15.04
N ASP A 82 -0.15 -2.40 14.20
CA ASP A 82 -1.07 -1.51 13.48
C ASP A 82 -2.51 -1.65 14.00
N ASP A 83 -2.71 -1.36 15.29
CA ASP A 83 -4.05 -1.35 15.90
C ASP A 83 -4.63 0.07 15.89
N ASN A 84 -5.67 0.26 15.08
CA ASN A 84 -6.34 1.55 14.92
C ASN A 84 -6.89 2.11 16.25
N ALA A 85 -7.24 1.25 17.22
CA ALA A 85 -7.72 1.71 18.52
C ALA A 85 -6.61 2.28 19.42
N LEU A 86 -5.36 1.86 19.21
CA LEU A 86 -4.20 2.30 19.98
C LEU A 86 -3.48 3.51 19.34
N LEU A 87 -3.84 3.87 18.11
CA LEU A 87 -3.28 5.03 17.43
C LEU A 87 -3.78 6.35 18.05
N PRO A 88 -2.96 7.41 18.10
CA PRO A 88 -3.42 8.76 18.41
C PRO A 88 -4.50 9.24 17.45
N ASP A 89 -5.37 10.13 17.91
CA ASP A 89 -6.57 10.55 17.18
C ASP A 89 -6.29 11.18 15.80
N ASP A 90 -5.16 11.85 15.63
CA ASP A 90 -4.71 12.43 14.37
C ASP A 90 -4.14 11.39 13.39
N ARG A 91 -3.81 10.18 13.87
CA ARG A 91 -3.25 9.07 13.08
C ARG A 91 -4.22 7.90 12.88
N LYS A 92 -5.38 7.90 13.55
CA LYS A 92 -6.43 6.90 13.32
C LYS A 92 -6.86 6.89 11.86
N TYR A 93 -6.93 5.70 11.29
CA TYR A 93 -7.57 5.45 10.01
C TYR A 93 -9.08 5.70 10.12
N ARG A 94 -9.66 6.32 9.09
CA ARG A 94 -11.12 6.51 9.01
C ARG A 94 -11.87 5.19 8.88
N THR A 95 -11.31 4.27 8.11
CA THR A 95 -11.83 2.91 7.93
C THR A 95 -10.81 1.93 8.48
N ASP A 96 -11.21 1.14 9.47
CA ASP A 96 -10.40 0.05 9.98
C ASP A 96 -10.69 -1.26 9.24
N ILE A 97 -9.86 -1.59 8.26
CA ILE A 97 -10.04 -2.76 7.40
C ILE A 97 -9.96 -4.10 8.17
N TYR A 98 -9.44 -4.11 9.40
CA TYR A 98 -9.38 -5.31 10.23
C TYR A 98 -10.67 -5.57 11.02
N ARG A 99 -11.43 -4.51 11.34
CA ARG A 99 -12.60 -4.58 12.23
C ARG A 99 -13.91 -4.38 11.48
N GLU A 100 -13.90 -3.56 10.44
CA GLU A 100 -15.09 -3.25 9.65
C GLU A 100 -15.33 -4.30 8.55
N THR A 101 -16.58 -4.70 8.38
CA THR A 101 -17.02 -5.47 7.20
C THR A 101 -17.05 -4.53 6.00
N LEU A 102 -16.24 -4.81 4.98
CA LEU A 102 -16.17 -4.00 3.77
C LEU A 102 -17.07 -4.57 2.67
N HIS A 103 -17.67 -3.72 1.86
CA HIS A 103 -18.46 -4.12 0.68
C HIS A 103 -17.62 -4.03 -0.59
N ALA A 104 -17.57 -5.11 -1.38
CA ALA A 104 -16.89 -5.14 -2.68
C ALA A 104 -17.50 -4.11 -3.66
N SER A 105 -18.81 -3.88 -3.56
CA SER A 105 -19.52 -2.84 -4.30
C SER A 105 -20.43 -2.02 -3.37
N THR A 106 -20.36 -0.69 -3.48
CA THR A 106 -21.29 0.18 -2.75
C THR A 106 -22.60 0.43 -3.49
N ALA A 107 -22.83 -0.21 -4.65
CA ALA A 107 -24.03 0.01 -5.46
C ALA A 107 -25.32 -0.45 -4.75
N LYS A 108 -25.22 -1.51 -3.93
CA LYS A 108 -26.34 -2.09 -3.17
C LYS A 108 -26.14 -2.04 -1.65
N ALA A 109 -25.02 -1.48 -1.18
CA ALA A 109 -24.70 -1.45 0.25
C ALA A 109 -25.56 -0.44 1.01
N THR A 110 -26.16 -0.88 2.12
CA THR A 110 -26.86 -0.01 3.08
C THR A 110 -25.89 0.94 3.79
N ASN A 111 -24.64 0.51 4.01
CA ASN A 111 -23.56 1.33 4.53
C ASN A 111 -22.55 1.73 3.43
N LYS A 112 -22.72 2.94 2.88
CA LYS A 112 -21.83 3.49 1.83
C LYS A 112 -20.43 3.87 2.33
N ALA A 113 -20.17 3.86 3.64
CA ALA A 113 -18.86 4.20 4.21
C ALA A 113 -17.87 3.03 4.16
N ALA A 114 -18.38 1.79 4.23
CA ALA A 114 -17.60 0.55 4.26
C ALA A 114 -17.17 0.10 2.86
N LYS A 115 -16.38 0.91 2.15
CA LYS A 115 -15.97 0.60 0.77
C LYS A 115 -14.77 -0.34 0.73
N GLY A 116 -14.90 -1.46 0.03
CA GLY A 116 -13.87 -2.50 -0.11
C GLY A 116 -13.29 -2.61 -1.52
N GLU A 117 -13.47 -1.61 -2.38
CA GLU A 117 -13.16 -1.72 -3.82
C GLU A 117 -11.68 -2.07 -4.09
N ASN A 118 -10.75 -1.47 -3.34
CA ASN A 118 -9.33 -1.74 -3.52
C ASN A 118 -8.91 -3.06 -2.86
N VAL A 119 -9.58 -3.47 -1.77
CA VAL A 119 -9.35 -4.80 -1.17
C VAL A 119 -9.76 -5.88 -2.17
N MET A 120 -10.91 -5.71 -2.83
CA MET A 120 -11.35 -6.62 -3.89
C MET A 120 -10.36 -6.64 -5.06
N ALA A 121 -9.88 -5.47 -5.51
CA ALA A 121 -8.91 -5.39 -6.59
C ALA A 121 -7.60 -6.13 -6.26
N PHE A 122 -7.08 -6.00 -5.03
CA PHE A 122 -5.92 -6.75 -4.59
C PHE A 122 -6.18 -8.26 -4.52
N ARG A 123 -7.32 -8.69 -3.99
CA ARG A 123 -7.69 -10.12 -3.98
C ARG A 123 -7.77 -10.70 -5.38
N TYR A 124 -8.37 -9.96 -6.31
CA TYR A 124 -8.41 -10.34 -7.72
C TYR A 124 -7.00 -10.45 -8.32
N MET A 125 -6.13 -9.47 -8.05
CA MET A 125 -4.72 -9.50 -8.48
C MET A 125 -4.00 -10.74 -7.95
N LEU A 126 -4.09 -11.02 -6.64
CA LEU A 126 -3.49 -12.19 -5.99
C LEU A 126 -3.99 -13.50 -6.62
N ALA A 127 -5.30 -13.64 -6.83
CA ALA A 127 -5.88 -14.81 -7.49
C ALA A 127 -5.35 -15.00 -8.93
N ARG A 128 -5.16 -13.92 -9.69
CA ARG A 128 -4.58 -13.99 -11.04
C ARG A 128 -3.11 -14.41 -11.04
N VAL A 129 -2.33 -13.90 -10.10
CA VAL A 129 -0.91 -14.27 -9.93
C VAL A 129 -0.79 -15.75 -9.58
N GLN A 130 -1.65 -16.26 -8.69
CA GLN A 130 -1.68 -17.68 -8.33
C GLN A 130 -2.14 -18.58 -9.48
N ALA A 131 -3.12 -18.12 -10.28
CA ALA A 131 -3.64 -18.90 -11.41
C ALA A 131 -2.70 -18.95 -12.62
N SER A 132 -1.78 -17.99 -12.77
CA SER A 132 -0.89 -17.93 -13.93
C SER A 132 0.46 -17.31 -13.58
N SER A 133 1.52 -18.13 -13.66
CA SER A 133 2.91 -17.71 -13.44
C SER A 133 3.37 -16.60 -14.40
N ASN A 134 2.81 -16.55 -15.61
CA ASN A 134 3.15 -15.54 -16.62
C ASN A 134 2.39 -14.22 -16.43
N PHE A 135 1.34 -14.19 -15.61
CA PHE A 135 0.52 -12.98 -15.47
C PHE A 135 1.31 -11.80 -14.91
N LEU A 136 2.07 -11.99 -13.82
CA LEU A 136 2.82 -10.89 -13.19
C LEU A 136 3.98 -10.38 -14.07
N PRO A 137 4.84 -11.23 -14.67
CA PRO A 137 5.87 -10.77 -15.61
C PRO A 137 5.30 -9.97 -16.78
N SER A 138 4.16 -10.39 -17.34
CA SER A 138 3.51 -9.62 -18.40
C SER A 138 2.92 -8.31 -17.89
N ALA A 139 2.29 -8.31 -16.71
CA ALA A 139 1.64 -7.13 -16.14
C ALA A 139 2.61 -5.99 -15.83
N ILE A 140 3.81 -6.30 -15.30
CA ILE A 140 4.80 -5.26 -14.94
C ILE A 140 5.42 -4.58 -16.16
N GLN A 141 5.37 -5.20 -17.34
CA GLN A 141 5.93 -4.65 -18.58
C GLN A 141 4.93 -3.81 -19.38
N ILE A 142 3.66 -3.78 -18.97
CA ILE A 142 2.61 -2.97 -19.65
C ILE A 142 2.98 -1.49 -19.66
N THR A 143 3.72 -1.02 -18.65
CA THR A 143 4.13 0.38 -18.50
C THR A 143 5.39 0.76 -19.29
N GLY A 144 6.03 -0.20 -19.95
CA GLY A 144 7.23 0.00 -20.75
C GLY A 144 8.40 -0.92 -20.38
N PRO A 145 9.54 -0.81 -21.08
CA PRO A 145 10.72 -1.61 -20.80
C PRO A 145 11.30 -1.28 -19.41
N LEU A 146 11.73 -2.32 -18.70
CA LEU A 146 12.40 -2.21 -17.41
C LEU A 146 13.91 -2.44 -17.61
N GLU A 147 14.74 -1.62 -16.98
CA GLU A 147 16.21 -1.80 -17.00
C GLU A 147 16.61 -3.15 -16.37
N THR A 148 15.93 -3.54 -15.28
CA THR A 148 16.16 -4.79 -14.53
C THR A 148 14.86 -5.56 -14.28
N PRO A 149 14.30 -6.25 -15.30
CA PRO A 149 12.98 -6.88 -15.20
C PRO A 149 12.89 -7.95 -14.09
N ALA A 150 13.94 -8.74 -13.90
CA ALA A 150 13.96 -9.80 -12.88
C ALA A 150 13.94 -9.24 -11.45
N ALA A 151 14.75 -8.21 -11.18
CA ALA A 151 14.78 -7.55 -9.88
C ALA A 151 13.46 -6.82 -9.58
N SER A 152 12.87 -6.19 -10.60
CA SER A 152 11.54 -5.56 -10.49
C SER A 152 10.46 -6.60 -10.19
N LEU A 153 10.46 -7.74 -10.90
CA LEU A 153 9.51 -8.82 -10.68
C LEU A 153 9.61 -9.37 -9.25
N ASP A 154 10.83 -9.59 -8.75
CA ASP A 154 11.09 -10.07 -7.39
C ASP A 154 10.50 -9.14 -6.32
N VAL A 155 10.69 -7.82 -6.46
CA VAL A 155 10.09 -6.81 -5.57
C VAL A 155 8.56 -6.86 -5.62
N TYR A 156 7.98 -7.01 -6.81
CA TYR A 156 6.53 -7.11 -6.97
C TYR A 156 5.96 -8.37 -6.31
N GLN A 157 6.65 -9.51 -6.43
CA GLN A 157 6.25 -10.76 -5.78
C GLN A 157 6.27 -10.62 -4.26
N ARG A 158 7.41 -10.23 -3.69
CA ARG A 158 7.56 -10.01 -2.23
C ARG A 158 6.59 -8.95 -1.70
N GLY A 159 6.35 -7.89 -2.48
CA GLY A 159 5.38 -6.85 -2.13
C GLY A 159 3.93 -7.33 -2.12
N LEU A 160 3.56 -8.24 -3.03
CA LEU A 160 2.23 -8.85 -3.03
C LEU A 160 2.06 -9.82 -1.85
N GLU A 161 3.10 -10.55 -1.46
CA GLU A 161 3.09 -11.40 -0.25
C GLU A 161 2.84 -10.58 1.02
N GLU A 162 3.47 -9.39 1.14
CA GLU A 162 3.20 -8.47 2.26
C GLU A 162 1.73 -8.03 2.29
N VAL A 163 1.16 -7.71 1.13
CA VAL A 163 -0.25 -7.31 1.02
C VAL A 163 -1.18 -8.47 1.34
N GLU A 164 -0.92 -9.67 0.81
CA GLU A 164 -1.69 -10.88 1.10
C GLU A 164 -1.73 -11.17 2.61
N ALA A 165 -0.59 -11.05 3.29
CA ALA A 165 -0.48 -11.23 4.73
C ALA A 165 -1.41 -10.31 5.53
N VAL A 166 -1.75 -9.13 5.01
CA VAL A 166 -2.75 -8.22 5.60
C VAL A 166 -4.17 -8.61 5.21
N LEU A 167 -4.41 -8.86 3.91
CA LEU A 167 -5.76 -9.03 3.37
C LEU A 167 -6.42 -10.37 3.74
N GLN A 168 -5.65 -11.38 4.13
CA GLN A 168 -6.19 -12.64 4.66
C GLN A 168 -7.05 -12.45 5.92
N HIS A 169 -6.87 -11.36 6.65
CA HIS A 169 -7.66 -11.04 7.86
C HIS A 169 -8.80 -10.05 7.61
N VAL A 170 -8.99 -9.58 6.37
CA VAL A 170 -10.01 -8.59 6.03
C VAL A 170 -11.32 -9.29 5.65
N ARG A 171 -12.45 -8.82 6.17
CA ARG A 171 -13.78 -9.34 5.80
C ARG A 171 -14.38 -8.51 4.67
N LEU A 172 -14.62 -9.15 3.54
CA LEU A 172 -15.24 -8.53 2.37
C LEU A 172 -16.54 -9.27 2.05
N VAL A 173 -17.64 -8.53 1.88
CA VAL A 173 -18.96 -9.02 1.49
C VAL A 173 -19.39 -8.36 0.18
N ASP A 174 -20.38 -8.95 -0.49
CA ASP A 174 -20.92 -8.44 -1.75
C ASP A 174 -21.75 -7.15 -1.61
#